data_AF-A0A975PIH7-F1
#
_entry.id   AF-A0A975PIH7-F1
#
_cell.length_a   1.000
_cell.length_b   1.000
_cell.length_c   1.000
_cell.angle_alpha   90.00
_cell.angle_beta   90.00
_cell.angle_gamma   90.00
#
_symmetry.space_group_name_H-M   'P 1'
#
loop_
_entity.id
_entity.type
_entity.pdbx_description
1 polymer ?
#
loop_
_entity_poly.entity_id
_entity_poly.type
_entity_poly.pdbx_seq_one_letter_code
_entity_poly.pdbx_strand_id
1 'polypeptide(L)'
;MNQLAENFLKRQKLDDELKSNMLPGSLQDEFNNYAFKVYLYGYVKKTIVFSAMQIKKKTNQISQREELSLNIIDPNFNEERINLIEYSQNDFLDDISEFVVKDSSCSYDEISHDKKILKAINTLTDRQKQILYMCVITGESDTLVAKKLGITKQGVNKIKKAALNKLRRKLYSDI
;
A
#
# COMPACT_ATOMS: atom_id res chain seq x y z
N MET A 1 23.20 28.36 -50.82
CA MET A 1 22.73 27.15 -51.53
C MET A 1 21.98 26.27 -50.51
N ASN A 2 20.81 25.74 -50.86
CA ASN A 2 19.96 24.99 -49.93
C ASN A 2 20.69 23.71 -49.44
N GLN A 3 20.88 23.52 -48.13
CA GLN A 3 21.59 22.36 -47.56
C GLN A 3 21.01 21.01 -48.01
N LEU A 4 19.71 20.98 -48.34
CA LEU A 4 19.02 19.81 -48.89
C LEU A 4 19.53 19.44 -50.29
N ALA A 5 19.82 20.45 -51.12
CA ALA A 5 20.38 20.26 -52.46
C ALA A 5 21.85 19.83 -52.41
N GLU A 6 22.63 20.39 -51.48
CA GLU A 6 24.03 19.95 -51.27
C GLU A 6 24.12 18.49 -50.79
N ASN A 7 23.21 18.06 -49.90
CA ASN A 7 23.17 16.68 -49.43
C ASN A 7 22.66 15.71 -50.51
N PHE A 8 21.75 16.15 -51.38
CA PHE A 8 21.35 15.38 -52.56
C PHE A 8 22.53 15.19 -53.52
N LEU A 9 23.23 16.28 -53.87
CA LEU A 9 24.40 16.26 -54.76
C LEU A 9 25.56 15.44 -54.19
N LYS A 10 25.81 15.51 -52.87
CA LYS A 10 26.83 14.68 -52.19
C LYS A 10 26.48 13.19 -52.19
N ARG A 11 25.19 12.84 -52.08
CA ARG A 11 24.73 11.45 -52.04
C ARG A 11 24.71 10.81 -53.41
N GLN A 12 24.50 11.59 -54.47
CA GLN A 12 24.38 11.07 -55.83
C GLN A 12 25.73 10.80 -56.51
N LYS A 13 26.88 11.28 -55.98
CA LYS A 13 28.23 11.18 -56.61
C LYS A 13 28.10 11.09 -58.13
N LEU A 14 27.52 12.14 -58.70
CA LEU A 14 27.35 12.29 -60.13
C LEU A 14 28.75 12.47 -60.70
N ASP A 15 29.38 11.35 -61.09
CA ASP A 15 30.46 11.38 -62.07
C ASP A 15 29.93 12.19 -63.27
N ASP A 16 30.75 13.11 -63.77
CA ASP A 16 30.36 14.11 -64.77
C ASP A 16 29.78 13.52 -66.08
N GLU A 17 29.76 12.19 -66.22
CA GLU A 17 29.17 11.44 -67.34
C GLU A 17 27.63 11.39 -67.34
N LEU A 18 26.93 11.52 -66.21
CA LEU A 18 25.46 11.38 -66.17
C LEU A 18 24.69 12.66 -66.52
N LYS A 19 25.37 13.81 -66.63
CA LYS A 19 24.75 15.09 -67.04
C LYS A 19 24.40 15.16 -68.54
N SER A 20 24.96 14.29 -69.39
CA SER A 20 24.75 14.39 -70.84
C SER A 20 23.50 13.67 -71.37
N ASN A 21 22.88 12.77 -70.59
CA ASN A 21 21.84 11.84 -71.11
C ASN A 21 20.51 11.80 -70.35
N MET A 22 20.29 12.60 -69.30
CA MET A 22 19.03 12.57 -68.54
C MET A 22 18.13 13.78 -68.86
N LEU A 23 16.90 13.50 -69.30
CA LEU A 23 15.85 14.50 -69.50
C LEU A 23 15.59 15.26 -68.18
N PRO A 24 15.45 16.60 -68.22
CA PRO A 24 15.35 17.45 -67.03
C PRO A 24 14.17 17.10 -66.09
N GLY A 25 13.13 16.43 -66.60
CA GLY A 25 12.00 15.96 -65.78
C GLY A 25 12.37 14.84 -64.81
N SER A 26 13.22 13.89 -65.22
CA SER A 26 13.57 12.72 -64.38
C SER A 26 14.41 13.11 -63.16
N LEU A 27 15.28 14.10 -63.32
CA LEU A 27 16.12 14.60 -62.24
C LEU A 27 15.29 15.36 -61.19
N GLN A 28 14.28 16.10 -61.65
CA GLN A 28 13.35 16.81 -60.78
C GLN A 28 12.53 15.83 -59.93
N ASP A 29 12.06 14.74 -60.53
CA ASP A 29 11.31 13.69 -59.83
C ASP A 29 12.18 12.93 -58.82
N GLU A 30 13.45 12.69 -59.15
CA GLU A 30 14.39 12.05 -58.23
C GLU A 30 14.75 12.95 -57.04
N PHE A 31 14.93 14.25 -57.28
CA PHE A 31 15.12 15.24 -56.22
C PHE A 31 13.89 15.36 -55.33
N ASN A 32 12.69 15.43 -55.92
CA ASN A 32 11.42 15.47 -55.18
C ASN A 32 11.24 14.23 -54.31
N ASN A 33 11.57 13.04 -54.84
CA ASN A 33 11.53 11.80 -54.06
C ASN A 33 12.54 11.79 -52.91
N TYR A 34 13.74 12.32 -53.11
CA TYR A 34 14.73 12.46 -52.03
C TYR A 34 14.26 13.45 -50.96
N ALA A 35 13.79 14.63 -51.36
CA ALA A 35 13.27 15.64 -50.46
C ALA A 35 12.09 15.08 -49.64
N PHE A 36 11.17 14.38 -50.30
CA PHE A 36 10.05 13.70 -49.64
C PHE A 36 10.52 12.69 -48.61
N LYS A 37 11.50 11.83 -48.94
CA LYS A 37 12.06 10.85 -47.98
C LYS A 37 12.67 11.52 -46.75
N VAL A 38 13.39 12.63 -46.94
CA VAL A 38 13.99 13.38 -45.83
C VAL A 38 12.91 14.00 -44.94
N TYR A 39 11.90 14.62 -45.53
CA TYR A 39 10.78 15.20 -44.78
C TYR A 39 9.95 14.13 -44.07
N LEU A 40 9.69 13.00 -44.73
CA LEU A 40 8.97 11.87 -44.16
C LEU A 40 9.72 11.29 -42.97
N TYR A 41 11.03 11.06 -43.09
CA TYR A 41 11.85 10.58 -41.98
C TYR A 41 11.83 11.57 -40.80
N GLY A 42 11.99 12.86 -41.08
CA GLY A 42 11.91 13.90 -40.05
C GLY A 42 10.54 13.95 -39.37
N TYR A 43 9.47 13.80 -40.13
CA TYR A 43 8.10 13.75 -39.63
C TYR A 43 7.87 12.53 -38.75
N VAL A 44 8.17 11.32 -39.24
CA VAL A 44 8.01 10.07 -38.50
C VAL A 44 8.82 10.10 -37.20
N LYS A 45 10.07 10.56 -37.26
CA LYS A 45 10.92 10.73 -36.05
C LYS A 45 10.27 11.66 -35.03
N LYS A 46 9.77 12.82 -35.46
CA LYS A 46 9.08 13.77 -34.57
C LYS A 46 7.80 13.17 -33.98
N THR A 47 7.01 12.46 -34.80
CA THR A 47 5.79 11.79 -34.37
C THR A 47 6.08 10.76 -33.29
N ILE A 48 7.07 9.88 -33.49
CA ILE A 48 7.45 8.87 -32.48
C ILE A 48 7.84 9.53 -31.16
N VAL A 49 8.68 10.57 -31.21
CA VAL A 49 9.14 11.29 -30.01
C VAL A 49 7.96 11.94 -29.29
N PHE A 50 7.06 12.60 -30.02
CA PHE A 50 5.90 13.26 -29.43
C PHE A 50 4.92 12.25 -28.84
N SER A 51 4.65 11.15 -29.53
CA SER A 51 3.81 10.05 -29.04
C SER A 51 4.39 9.45 -27.75
N ALA A 52 5.69 9.18 -27.71
CA ALA A 52 6.36 8.68 -26.51
C ALA A 52 6.27 9.66 -25.33
N MET A 53 6.41 10.96 -25.60
CA MET A 53 6.26 12.01 -24.59
C MET A 53 4.84 12.07 -24.03
N GLN A 54 3.82 11.94 -24.89
CA GLN A 54 2.41 11.92 -24.46
C GLN A 54 2.08 10.68 -23.62
N ILE A 55 2.59 9.50 -24.00
CA ILE A 55 2.43 8.28 -23.21
C ILE A 55 3.06 8.47 -21.83
N LYS A 56 4.33 8.92 -21.76
CA LYS A 56 5.02 9.19 -20.49
C LYS A 56 4.25 10.17 -19.60
N LYS A 57 3.71 11.24 -20.18
CA LYS A 57 2.90 12.23 -19.44
C LYS A 57 1.64 11.58 -18.85
N LYS A 58 0.94 10.75 -19.63
CA LYS A 58 -0.26 10.04 -19.17
C LYS A 58 0.06 9.01 -18.09
N THR A 59 1.13 8.23 -18.26
CA THR A 59 1.60 7.28 -17.24
C THR A 59 1.94 8.00 -15.94
N ASN A 60 2.69 9.09 -15.98
CA ASN A 60 3.02 9.87 -14.78
C ASN A 60 1.78 10.42 -14.07
N GLN A 61 0.76 10.89 -14.82
CA GLN A 61 -0.49 11.37 -14.22
C GLN A 61 -1.29 10.25 -13.55
N ILE A 62 -1.28 9.05 -14.13
CA ILE A 62 -1.90 7.86 -13.54
C ILE A 62 -1.14 7.48 -12.27
N SER A 63 0.18 7.34 -12.34
CA SER A 63 1.02 7.01 -11.18
C SER A 63 0.89 8.02 -10.04
N GLN A 64 0.77 9.33 -10.33
CA GLN A 64 0.56 10.36 -9.30
C GLN A 64 -0.83 10.29 -8.65
N ARG A 65 -1.87 9.93 -9.42
CA ARG A 65 -3.23 9.74 -8.86
C ARG A 65 -3.34 8.44 -8.08
N GLU A 66 -2.54 7.46 -8.46
CA GLU A 66 -2.47 6.12 -7.87
C GLU A 66 -1.25 5.98 -6.94
N GLU A 67 -0.81 7.06 -6.27
CA GLU A 67 0.25 6.99 -5.23
C GLU A 67 -0.12 6.09 -4.04
N LEU A 68 -1.42 5.77 -3.89
CA LEU A 68 -1.96 4.77 -2.96
C LEU A 68 -2.30 3.46 -3.66
N SER A 69 -1.71 3.18 -4.82
CA SER A 69 -1.81 1.85 -5.41
C SER A 69 -1.07 0.87 -4.52
N LEU A 70 -1.71 -0.28 -4.32
CA LEU A 70 -1.10 -1.38 -3.62
C LEU A 70 0.17 -1.87 -4.31
N ASN A 71 0.52 -1.43 -5.53
CA ASN A 71 1.69 -1.92 -6.24
C ASN A 71 2.90 -0.98 -6.03
N ILE A 72 3.94 -1.48 -5.39
CA ILE A 72 5.26 -0.85 -5.26
C ILE A 72 6.28 -1.60 -6.10
N ILE A 73 7.27 -0.88 -6.61
CA ILE A 73 8.41 -1.49 -7.31
C ILE A 73 9.45 -1.85 -6.25
N ASP A 74 9.79 -3.13 -6.16
CA ASP A 74 10.83 -3.62 -5.25
C ASP A 74 12.20 -3.03 -5.66
N PRO A 75 12.90 -2.27 -4.80
CA PRO A 75 14.16 -1.62 -5.15
C PRO A 75 15.31 -2.60 -5.43
N ASN A 76 15.22 -3.86 -4.98
CA ASN A 76 16.25 -4.87 -5.19
C ASN A 76 16.03 -5.67 -6.48
N PHE A 77 14.77 -5.93 -6.84
CA PHE A 77 14.43 -6.82 -7.95
C PHE A 77 13.77 -6.11 -9.14
N ASN A 78 13.39 -4.84 -8.99
CA ASN A 78 12.70 -4.04 -10.01
C ASN A 78 11.42 -4.72 -10.54
N GLU A 79 10.77 -5.48 -9.66
CA GLU A 79 9.51 -6.20 -9.91
C GLU A 79 8.36 -5.48 -9.22
N GLU A 80 7.16 -5.52 -9.82
CA GLU A 80 5.94 -5.04 -9.18
C GLU A 80 5.52 -6.00 -8.06
N ARG A 81 5.34 -5.46 -6.85
CA ARG A 81 4.89 -6.20 -5.67
C ARG A 81 3.81 -5.44 -4.94
N ILE A 82 2.99 -6.16 -4.19
CA ILE A 82 1.97 -5.54 -3.34
C ILE A 82 2.64 -4.95 -2.09
N ASN A 83 2.42 -3.66 -1.82
CA ASN A 83 2.73 -2.96 -0.59
C ASN A 83 1.83 -3.51 0.51
N LEU A 84 2.27 -4.63 1.08
CA LEU A 84 1.66 -5.19 2.27
C LEU A 84 1.99 -4.24 3.42
N ILE A 85 0.97 -3.62 4.01
CA ILE A 85 1.13 -2.96 5.31
C ILE A 85 1.65 -4.04 6.25
N GLU A 86 2.85 -3.84 6.77
CA GLU A 86 3.47 -4.76 7.71
C GLU A 86 2.58 -4.79 8.96
N TYR A 87 1.91 -5.92 9.19
CA TYR A 87 0.98 -6.07 10.31
C TYR A 87 1.78 -6.17 11.61
N SER A 88 2.19 -5.03 12.15
CA SER A 88 2.74 -4.93 13.50
C SER A 88 1.60 -5.17 14.48
N GLN A 89 1.62 -6.29 15.22
CA GLN A 89 0.65 -6.58 16.27
C GLN A 89 0.57 -5.47 17.35
N ASN A 90 1.56 -4.57 17.41
CA ASN A 90 1.64 -3.51 18.40
C ASN A 90 0.73 -2.31 18.08
N ASP A 91 0.45 -2.03 16.81
CA ASP A 91 -0.29 -0.82 16.41
C ASP A 91 -1.76 -0.85 16.88
N PHE A 92 -2.34 -2.05 16.97
CA PHE A 92 -3.71 -2.24 17.48
C PHE A 92 -3.79 -2.19 19.02
N LEU A 93 -2.71 -2.55 19.72
CA LEU A 93 -2.68 -2.59 21.18
C LEU A 93 -2.55 -1.18 21.77
N ASP A 94 -1.76 -0.32 21.13
CA ASP A 94 -1.54 1.04 21.61
C ASP A 94 -2.82 1.89 21.47
N ASP A 95 -3.49 1.84 20.31
CA ASP A 95 -4.75 2.57 20.06
C ASP A 95 -5.91 2.09 20.96
N ILE A 96 -6.03 0.79 21.23
CA ILE A 96 -7.05 0.26 22.16
C ILE A 96 -6.70 0.64 23.60
N SER A 97 -5.42 0.60 23.97
CA SER A 97 -4.99 0.90 25.34
C SER A 97 -5.25 2.36 25.72
N GLU A 98 -5.07 3.31 24.78
CA GLU A 98 -5.31 4.72 25.05
C GLU A 98 -6.81 5.05 25.20
N PHE A 99 -7.67 4.35 24.46
CA PHE A 99 -9.13 4.51 24.57
C PHE A 99 -9.69 3.88 25.86
N VAL A 100 -9.16 2.74 26.30
CA VAL A 100 -9.65 1.98 27.46
C VAL A 100 -9.21 2.58 28.81
N VAL A 101 -8.12 3.34 28.85
CA VAL A 101 -7.59 3.90 30.11
C VAL A 101 -8.36 5.13 30.61
N LYS A 102 -9.13 5.82 29.76
CA LYS A 102 -9.80 7.08 30.14
C LYS A 102 -11.06 6.91 30.99
N ASP A 103 -11.78 5.79 30.90
CA ASP A 103 -12.97 5.53 31.73
C ASP A 103 -12.72 4.42 32.74
N SER A 104 -12.53 4.82 33.99
CA SER A 104 -12.22 3.94 35.13
C SER A 104 -13.42 3.13 35.65
N SER A 105 -14.45 2.93 34.82
CA SER A 105 -15.62 2.11 35.14
C SER A 105 -16.13 1.40 33.89
N CYS A 106 -15.35 0.49 33.33
CA CYS A 106 -15.81 -0.31 32.21
C CYS A 106 -16.96 -1.22 32.67
N SER A 107 -18.16 -0.94 32.17
CA SER A 107 -19.35 -1.71 32.49
C SER A 107 -19.32 -3.02 31.72
N TYR A 108 -19.43 -4.14 32.42
CA TYR A 108 -19.49 -5.46 31.79
C TYR A 108 -20.69 -5.62 30.84
N ASP A 109 -21.72 -4.79 31.01
CA ASP A 109 -22.90 -4.74 30.13
C ASP A 109 -22.55 -4.28 28.70
N GLU A 110 -21.45 -3.54 28.53
CA GLU A 110 -20.95 -3.10 27.22
C GLU A 110 -20.11 -4.18 26.52
N ILE A 111 -19.57 -5.14 27.28
CA ILE A 111 -18.61 -6.15 26.80
C ILE A 111 -19.34 -7.41 26.31
N SER A 112 -20.53 -7.71 26.83
CA SER A 112 -21.27 -8.91 26.45
C SER A 112 -22.77 -8.66 26.44
N HIS A 113 -23.43 -9.01 25.32
CA HIS A 113 -24.90 -9.01 25.22
C HIS A 113 -25.55 -10.32 25.72
N ASP A 114 -24.76 -11.32 26.13
CA ASP A 114 -25.29 -12.58 26.65
C ASP A 114 -25.73 -12.41 28.11
N LYS A 115 -27.06 -12.45 28.31
CA LYS A 115 -27.70 -12.36 29.63
C LYS A 115 -27.19 -13.41 30.62
N LYS A 116 -26.77 -14.60 30.17
CA LYS A 116 -26.23 -15.65 31.05
C LYS A 116 -24.85 -15.26 31.59
N ILE A 117 -24.00 -14.72 30.71
CA ILE A 117 -22.66 -14.24 31.06
C ILE A 117 -22.75 -13.06 32.02
N LEU A 118 -23.60 -12.07 31.72
CA LEU A 118 -23.80 -10.91 32.60
C LEU A 118 -24.30 -11.32 33.99
N LYS A 119 -25.28 -12.23 34.07
CA LYS A 119 -25.75 -12.78 35.36
C LYS A 119 -24.64 -13.48 36.12
N ALA A 120 -23.79 -14.26 35.45
CA ALA A 120 -22.67 -14.93 36.09
C ALA A 120 -21.62 -13.93 36.61
N ILE A 121 -21.27 -12.92 35.82
CA ILE A 121 -20.32 -11.86 36.20
C ILE A 121 -20.83 -11.06 37.41
N ASN A 122 -22.13 -10.80 37.47
CA ASN A 122 -22.74 -10.09 38.59
C ASN A 122 -22.65 -10.83 39.94
N THR A 123 -22.32 -12.13 39.94
CA THR A 123 -22.06 -12.89 41.18
C THR A 123 -20.63 -12.78 41.73
N LEU A 124 -19.72 -12.15 40.98
CA LEU A 124 -18.35 -11.90 41.40
C LEU A 124 -18.30 -10.70 42.34
N THR A 125 -17.35 -10.72 43.29
CA THR A 125 -17.07 -9.53 44.11
C THR A 125 -16.35 -8.46 43.29
N ASP A 126 -16.39 -7.20 43.71
CA ASP A 126 -15.74 -6.11 42.97
C ASP A 126 -14.24 -6.37 42.77
N ARG A 127 -13.58 -6.96 43.77
CA ARG A 127 -12.17 -7.35 43.66
C ARG A 127 -11.94 -8.45 42.63
N GLN A 128 -12.86 -9.40 42.51
CA GLN A 128 -12.83 -10.46 41.49
C GLN A 128 -13.05 -9.87 40.10
N LYS A 129 -14.03 -8.96 39.96
CA LYS A 129 -14.32 -8.24 38.71
C LYS A 129 -13.13 -7.39 38.28
N GLN A 130 -12.53 -6.62 39.17
CA GLN A 130 -11.38 -5.77 38.83
C GLN A 130 -10.19 -6.59 38.31
N ILE A 131 -9.85 -7.69 39.00
CA ILE A 131 -8.74 -8.55 38.56
C ILE A 131 -9.08 -9.28 37.25
N LEU A 132 -10.32 -9.73 37.07
CA LEU A 132 -10.75 -10.37 35.83
C LEU A 132 -10.66 -9.39 34.65
N TYR A 133 -11.11 -8.16 34.84
CA TYR A 133 -11.00 -7.10 33.84
C TYR A 133 -9.56 -6.89 33.40
N MET A 134 -8.66 -6.66 34.36
CA MET A 134 -7.26 -6.39 34.06
C MET A 134 -6.54 -7.58 33.41
N CYS A 135 -6.81 -8.81 33.87
CA CYS A 135 -6.10 -9.98 33.38
C CYS A 135 -6.69 -10.61 32.11
N VAL A 136 -7.99 -10.49 31.88
CA VAL A 136 -8.71 -11.21 30.81
C VAL A 136 -9.19 -10.27 29.72
N ILE A 137 -9.66 -9.08 30.08
CA ILE A 137 -10.18 -8.11 29.11
C ILE A 137 -9.05 -7.25 28.58
N THR A 138 -8.23 -6.66 29.44
CA THR A 138 -7.11 -5.80 29.01
C THR A 138 -5.79 -6.56 28.80
N GLY A 139 -5.75 -7.86 29.10
CA GLY A 139 -4.60 -8.72 28.82
C GLY A 139 -3.35 -8.45 29.68
N GLU A 140 -3.46 -7.72 30.79
CA GLU A 140 -2.31 -7.41 31.63
C GLU A 140 -1.74 -8.66 32.31
N SER A 141 -0.41 -8.72 32.40
CA SER A 141 0.26 -9.82 33.10
C SER A 141 -0.06 -9.82 34.60
N ASP A 142 -0.20 -11.00 35.20
CA ASP A 142 -0.45 -11.16 36.65
C ASP A 142 0.58 -10.38 37.51
N THR A 143 1.81 -10.19 37.00
CA THR A 143 2.87 -9.38 37.63
C THR A 143 2.60 -7.88 37.59
N LEU A 144 2.06 -7.34 36.49
CA LEU A 144 1.69 -5.92 36.39
C LEU A 144 0.46 -5.62 37.25
N VAL A 145 -0.54 -6.50 37.22
CA VAL A 145 -1.74 -6.39 38.06
C VAL A 145 -1.38 -6.45 39.54
N ALA A 146 -0.48 -7.36 39.92
CA ALA A 146 0.04 -7.45 41.30
C ALA A 146 0.66 -6.13 41.78
N LYS A 147 1.50 -5.50 40.94
CA LYS A 147 2.10 -4.19 41.22
C LYS A 147 1.04 -3.10 41.35
N LYS A 148 0.11 -2.99 40.39
CA LYS A 148 -0.96 -1.97 40.39
C LYS A 148 -1.88 -2.10 41.61
N LEU A 149 -2.16 -3.33 42.05
CA LEU A 149 -3.10 -3.60 43.13
C LEU A 149 -2.46 -3.76 44.51
N GLY A 150 -1.13 -3.63 44.62
CA GLY A 150 -0.38 -3.75 45.87
C GLY A 150 -0.44 -5.16 46.51
N ILE A 151 -0.62 -6.20 45.70
CA ILE A 151 -0.76 -7.60 46.18
C ILE A 151 0.28 -8.51 45.54
N THR A 152 0.47 -9.71 46.09
CA THR A 152 1.42 -10.68 45.51
C THR A 152 0.88 -11.28 44.21
N LYS A 153 1.78 -11.70 43.30
CA LYS A 153 1.43 -12.44 42.07
C LYS A 153 0.57 -13.68 42.37
N GLN A 154 0.88 -14.38 43.46
CA GLN A 154 0.10 -15.53 43.93
C GLN A 154 -1.32 -15.13 44.36
N GLY A 155 -1.47 -13.97 45.00
CA GLY A 155 -2.77 -13.39 45.36
C GLY A 155 -3.64 -13.09 44.14
N VAL A 156 -3.06 -12.46 43.11
CA VAL A 156 -3.75 -12.23 41.82
C VAL A 156 -4.22 -13.54 41.22
N ASN A 157 -3.34 -14.54 41.11
CA ASN A 157 -3.66 -15.83 40.51
C ASN A 157 -4.75 -16.58 41.30
N LYS A 158 -4.70 -16.54 42.64
CA LYS A 158 -5.73 -17.13 43.51
C LYS A 158 -7.11 -16.49 43.28
N ILE A 159 -7.16 -15.16 43.22
CA ILE A 159 -8.43 -14.43 43.02
C ILE A 159 -8.96 -14.67 41.60
N LYS A 160 -8.08 -14.62 40.59
CA LYS A 160 -8.40 -14.93 39.18
C LYS A 160 -8.97 -16.33 39.02
N LYS A 161 -8.30 -17.35 39.58
CA LYS A 161 -8.80 -18.74 39.58
C LYS A 161 -10.15 -18.88 40.29
N ALA A 162 -10.32 -18.23 41.44
CA ALA A 162 -11.59 -18.26 42.16
C ALA A 162 -12.74 -17.63 41.36
N ALA A 163 -12.47 -16.51 40.68
CA ALA A 163 -13.45 -15.84 39.81
C ALA A 163 -13.83 -16.72 38.61
N LEU A 164 -12.84 -17.26 37.89
CA LEU A 164 -13.08 -18.16 36.75
C LEU A 164 -13.83 -19.43 37.14
N ASN A 165 -13.52 -20.02 38.30
CA ASN A 165 -14.24 -21.18 38.80
C ASN A 165 -15.71 -20.85 39.13
N LYS A 166 -16.00 -19.68 39.71
CA LYS A 166 -17.38 -19.23 39.93
C LYS A 166 -18.12 -19.06 38.60
N LEU A 167 -17.52 -18.40 37.63
CA LEU A 167 -18.09 -18.21 36.30
C LEU A 167 -18.38 -19.55 35.63
N ARG A 168 -17.41 -20.47 35.63
CA ARG A 168 -17.56 -21.82 35.08
C ARG A 168 -18.71 -22.56 35.76
N ARG A 169 -18.80 -22.55 37.09
CA ARG A 169 -19.92 -23.20 37.79
C ARG A 169 -21.26 -22.61 37.37
N LYS A 170 -21.37 -21.29 37.23
CA LYS A 170 -22.65 -20.64 36.86
C LYS A 170 -23.04 -20.83 35.41
N LEU A 171 -22.08 -20.90 34.49
CA LEU A 171 -22.36 -21.10 33.07
C LEU A 171 -22.64 -22.56 32.73
N TYR A 172 -22.07 -23.50 33.48
CA TYR A 172 -22.21 -24.93 33.25
C TYR A 172 -23.14 -25.65 34.25
N SER A 173 -23.70 -24.99 35.27
CA SER A 173 -24.71 -25.61 36.15
C SER A 173 -26.14 -25.56 35.61
N ASP A 174 -26.35 -25.08 34.38
CA ASP A 174 -27.64 -25.06 33.67
C ASP A 174 -27.74 -26.22 32.65
N ILE A 175 -26.97 -27.30 32.85
CA ILE A 175 -27.07 -28.58 32.12
C ILE A 175 -27.35 -29.69 33.13
#